data_AF-A0A7D3W201-F1
#
_entry.id   AF-A0A7D3W201-F1
#
_cell.length_a   1.000
_cell.length_b   1.000
_cell.length_c   1.000
_cell.angle_alpha   90.00
_cell.angle_beta   90.00
_cell.angle_gamma   90.00
#
_symmetry.space_group_name_H-M   'P 1'
#
loop_
_entity.id
_entity.type
_entity.pdbx_description
1 polymer ?
#
loop_
_entity_poly.entity_id
_entity_poly.type
_entity_poly.pdbx_seq_one_letter_code
_entity_poly.pdbx_strand_id
1 'polypeptide(L)'
;MAALDLFGRRWTLRIVWELHGGPLGFRPLQQRCDGMSSSVLRQRLVELEEAGLVLKTEDGRYGLSPLGQDAREALGPLSRWSERWAAALAEDGR
;
A
#
# COMPACT_ATOMS: atom_id res chain seq x y z
N MET A 1 3.63 1.65 17.67
CA MET A 1 2.31 1.01 17.42
C MET A 1 2.51 0.20 16.15
N ALA A 2 2.35 -1.13 16.18
CA ALA A 2 2.79 -2.00 15.08
C ALA A 2 2.30 -1.58 13.68
N ALA A 3 1.06 -1.09 13.57
CA ALA A 3 0.52 -0.59 12.31
C ALA A 3 1.27 0.65 11.78
N LEU A 4 1.56 1.64 12.63
CA LEU A 4 2.31 2.83 12.21
C LEU A 4 3.75 2.49 11.85
N ASP A 5 4.36 1.53 12.55
CA ASP A 5 5.73 1.08 12.30
C ASP A 5 5.83 0.35 10.94
N LEU A 6 4.77 -0.34 10.51
CA LEU A 6 4.68 -1.01 9.21
C LEU A 6 4.33 -0.02 8.08
N PHE A 7 3.26 0.76 8.26
CA PHE A 7 2.76 1.69 7.24
C PHE A 7 3.63 2.94 7.06
N GLY A 8 4.42 3.31 8.08
CA GLY A 8 5.43 4.36 7.97
C GLY A 8 6.64 3.97 7.12
N ARG A 9 6.82 2.68 6.80
CA ARG A 9 7.91 2.24 5.91
C ARG A 9 7.63 2.70 4.49
N ARG A 10 8.68 3.18 3.84
CA ARG A 10 8.62 3.61 2.43
C ARG A 10 8.03 2.49 1.58
N TRP A 11 7.07 2.86 0.73
CA TRP A 11 6.35 2.03 -0.23
C TRP A 11 5.25 1.10 0.31
N THR A 12 5.17 0.85 1.62
CA THR A 12 4.16 -0.08 2.16
C THR A 12 2.74 0.38 1.85
N LEU A 13 2.42 1.64 2.16
CA LEU A 13 1.11 2.21 1.83
C LEU A 13 0.83 2.25 0.33
N ARG A 14 1.86 2.47 -0.50
CA ARG A 14 1.72 2.45 -1.96
C ARG A 14 1.32 1.07 -2.46
N ILE A 15 1.94 0.00 -1.94
CA ILE A 15 1.60 -1.38 -2.33
C ILE A 15 0.16 -1.72 -1.91
N VAL A 16 -0.22 -1.40 -0.67
CA VAL A 16 -1.58 -1.62 -0.17
C VAL A 16 -2.61 -0.88 -1.03
N TRP A 17 -2.30 0.36 -1.42
CA TRP A 17 -3.13 1.13 -2.34
C TRP A 17 -3.25 0.45 -3.69
N GLU A 18 -2.14 0.09 -4.36
CA GLU A 18 -2.21 -0.50 -5.70
C GLU A 18 -2.94 -1.85 -5.77
N LEU A 19 -3.00 -2.58 -4.65
CA LEU A 19 -3.75 -3.84 -4.53
C LEU A 19 -5.24 -3.65 -4.22
N HIS A 20 -5.72 -2.41 -4.00
CA HIS A 20 -7.14 -2.14 -3.75
C HIS A 20 -8.04 -2.60 -4.92
N GLY A 21 -7.49 -2.61 -6.14
CA GLY A 21 -8.20 -2.95 -7.37
C GLY A 21 -8.27 -4.45 -7.66
N GLY A 22 -7.72 -5.27 -6.76
CA GLY A 22 -7.64 -6.72 -6.89
C GLY A 22 -6.22 -7.22 -7.15
N PRO A 23 -6.05 -8.55 -7.29
CA PRO A 23 -4.73 -9.16 -7.32
C PRO A 23 -3.90 -8.80 -8.56
N LEU A 24 -2.63 -8.46 -8.35
CA LEU A 24 -1.67 -8.08 -9.39
C LEU A 24 -0.46 -9.01 -9.41
N GLY A 25 0.05 -9.31 -10.60
CA GLY A 25 1.37 -9.93 -10.74
C GLY A 25 2.49 -8.98 -10.29
N PHE A 26 3.68 -9.52 -10.03
CA PHE A 26 4.84 -8.75 -9.55
C PHE A 26 5.20 -7.57 -10.47
N ARG A 27 5.30 -7.79 -11.79
CA ARG A 27 5.69 -6.75 -12.76
C ARG A 27 4.64 -5.62 -12.86
N PRO A 28 3.33 -5.91 -13.04
CA PRO A 28 2.31 -4.86 -13.00
C PRO A 28 2.33 -4.06 -11.69
N LEU A 29 2.47 -4.72 -10.54
CA LEU A 29 2.54 -4.04 -9.25
C LEU A 29 3.77 -3.12 -9.15
N GLN A 30 4.93 -3.59 -9.61
CA GLN A 30 6.16 -2.79 -9.66
C GLN A 30 6.01 -1.53 -10.51
N GLN A 31 5.42 -1.66 -11.70
CA GLN A 31 5.20 -0.55 -12.62
C GLN A 31 4.29 0.53 -12.00
N ARG A 32 3.27 0.11 -11.26
CA ARG A 32 2.35 1.01 -10.56
C ARG A 32 2.99 1.68 -9.34
N CYS A 33 4.07 1.12 -8.80
CA CYS A 33 4.82 1.71 -7.69
C CYS A 33 5.98 2.59 -8.18
N ASP A 34 5.77 3.37 -9.25
CA ASP A 34 6.71 4.38 -9.77
C ASP A 34 8.14 3.85 -10.00
N GLY A 35 8.27 2.61 -10.46
CA GLY A 35 9.57 2.01 -10.77
C GLY A 35 10.39 1.59 -9.55
N MET A 36 9.76 1.34 -8.40
CA MET A 36 10.38 0.72 -7.23
C MET A 36 11.29 -0.45 -7.63
N SER A 37 12.49 -0.54 -7.04
CA SER A 37 13.40 -1.65 -7.35
C SER A 37 12.79 -3.00 -6.99
N SER A 38 13.13 -4.03 -7.75
CA SER A 38 12.58 -5.39 -7.55
C SER A 38 12.93 -5.96 -6.18
N SER A 39 14.11 -5.62 -5.65
CA SER A 39 14.53 -6.06 -4.31
C SER A 39 13.67 -5.42 -3.22
N VAL A 40 13.38 -4.12 -3.33
CA VAL A 40 12.54 -3.42 -2.35
C VAL A 40 11.10 -3.93 -2.44
N LEU A 41 10.55 -4.13 -3.64
CA LEU A 41 9.20 -4.67 -3.79
C LEU A 41 9.09 -6.06 -3.17
N ARG A 42 10.06 -6.94 -3.44
CA ARG A 42 10.08 -8.29 -2.85
C ARG A 42 10.14 -8.23 -1.33
N GLN A 43 11.03 -7.41 -0.76
CA GLN A 43 11.14 -7.25 0.69
C GLN A 43 9.82 -6.76 1.31
N ARG A 44 9.17 -5.78 0.68
CA ARG A 44 7.89 -5.25 1.17
C ARG A 44 6.74 -6.26 1.05
N LEU A 45 6.69 -7.04 -0.02
CA LEU A 45 5.71 -8.11 -0.17
C LEU A 45 5.87 -9.17 0.92
N VAL A 46 7.10 -9.62 1.20
CA VAL A 46 7.39 -10.56 2.29
C VAL A 46 6.90 -10.00 3.62
N GLU A 47 7.22 -8.75 3.95
CA GLU A 47 6.77 -8.13 5.21
C GLU A 47 5.25 -8.01 5.30
N LEU A 48 4.58 -7.72 4.19
CA LEU A 48 3.12 -7.62 4.14
C LEU A 48 2.44 -9.00 4.21
N GLU A 49 3.06 -10.04 3.65
CA GLU A 49 2.64 -11.44 3.77
C GLU A 49 2.82 -11.94 5.22
N GLU A 50 3.98 -11.67 5.84
CA GLU A 50 4.26 -12.00 7.25
C GLU A 50 3.32 -11.26 8.21
N ALA A 51 2.94 -10.03 7.89
CA ALA A 51 1.94 -9.26 8.63
C ALA A 51 0.49 -9.71 8.35
N GLY A 52 0.28 -10.68 7.44
CA GLY A 52 -1.03 -11.19 7.09
C GLY A 52 -1.91 -10.20 6.31
N LEU A 53 -1.35 -9.11 5.76
CA LEU A 53 -2.08 -8.08 5.01
C LEU A 53 -2.16 -8.40 3.50
N VAL A 54 -1.17 -9.12 2.98
CA VAL A 54 -1.11 -9.55 1.58
C VAL A 54 -1.07 -11.07 1.51
N LEU A 55 -1.68 -11.61 0.45
CA LEU A 55 -1.67 -13.02 0.12
C LEU A 55 -1.13 -13.19 -1.30
N LYS A 56 -0.37 -14.25 -1.53
CA LYS A 56 -0.07 -14.72 -2.88
C LYS A 56 -1.08 -15.77 -3.30
N THR A 57 -1.74 -15.54 -4.43
CA THR A 57 -2.71 -16.45 -5.05
C THR A 57 -2.00 -17.63 -5.73
N GLU A 58 -2.75 -18.68 -6.06
CA GLU A 58 -2.22 -19.88 -6.73
C GLU A 58 -1.59 -19.57 -8.11
N ASP A 59 -2.15 -18.60 -8.84
CA ASP A 59 -1.62 -18.10 -10.10
C ASP A 59 -0.45 -17.10 -9.94
N GLY A 60 0.04 -16.93 -8.70
CA GLY A 60 1.25 -16.17 -8.38
C GLY A 60 1.08 -14.66 -8.35
N ARG A 61 -0.16 -14.17 -8.26
CA ARG A 61 -0.48 -12.74 -8.06
C ARG A 61 -0.55 -12.41 -6.57
N TYR A 62 -0.40 -11.14 -6.24
CA TYR A 62 -0.50 -10.60 -4.89
C TYR A 62 -1.80 -9.85 -4.75
N GLY A 63 -2.54 -10.08 -3.66
CA GLY A 63 -3.77 -9.36 -3.34
C GLY A 63 -3.87 -9.08 -1.85
N LEU A 64 -4.74 -8.14 -1.47
CA LEU A 64 -5.03 -7.91 -0.05
C LEU A 64 -5.76 -9.11 0.54
N SER A 65 -5.35 -9.51 1.74
CA SER A 65 -6.11 -10.44 2.58
C SER A 65 -7.37 -9.76 3.12
N PRO A 66 -8.30 -10.49 3.78
CA PRO A 66 -9.38 -9.86 4.53
C PRO A 66 -8.87 -8.79 5.51
N LEU A 67 -7.81 -9.09 6.28
CA LEU A 67 -7.18 -8.13 7.18
C LEU A 67 -6.54 -6.94 6.43
N GLY A 68 -5.98 -7.18 5.24
CA GLY A 68 -5.47 -6.13 4.35
C GLY A 68 -6.56 -5.19 3.84
N GLN A 69 -7.76 -5.72 3.56
CA GLN A 69 -8.92 -4.91 3.19
C GLN A 69 -9.40 -4.06 4.37
N ASP A 70 -9.51 -4.64 5.57
CA ASP A 70 -9.85 -3.91 6.79
C ASP A 70 -8.87 -2.76 7.06
N ALA A 71 -7.56 -3.03 6.91
CA ALA A 71 -6.53 -2.01 7.05
C ALA A 71 -6.69 -0.89 6.01
N ARG A 72 -7.01 -1.22 4.76
CA ARG A 72 -7.27 -0.24 3.69
C ARG A 72 -8.50 0.61 3.98
N GLU A 73 -9.56 0.02 4.53
CA GLU A 73 -10.76 0.77 4.96
C GLU A 73 -10.45 1.72 6.12
N ALA A 74 -9.68 1.26 7.11
CA ALA A 74 -9.22 2.07 8.23
C ALA A 74 -8.33 3.26 7.81
N LEU A 75 -7.61 3.12 6.69
CA LEU A 75 -6.82 4.20 6.09
C LEU A 75 -7.67 5.22 5.30
N GLY A 76 -8.90 4.88 4.92
CA GLY A 76 -9.78 5.76 4.15
C GLY A 76 -10.01 7.15 4.74
N PRO A 77 -10.32 7.28 6.06
CA PRO A 77 -10.40 8.58 6.73
C PRO A 77 -9.11 9.38 6.66
N LEU A 78 -7.95 8.72 6.77
CA LEU A 78 -6.64 9.35 6.65
C LEU A 78 -6.40 9.89 5.25
N SER A 79 -6.75 9.13 4.21
CA SER A 79 -6.68 9.58 2.80
C SER A 79 -7.51 10.85 2.59
N ARG A 80 -8.78 10.86 3.03
CA ARG A 80 -9.63 12.06 2.93
C ARG A 80 -9.08 13.26 3.69
N TRP A 81 -8.48 13.04 4.85
CA TRP A 81 -7.81 14.12 5.58
C TRP A 81 -6.59 14.65 4.83
N SER A 82 -5.80 13.76 4.23
CA SER A 82 -4.60 14.14 3.46
C SER A 82 -4.92 15.03 2.26
N GLU A 83 -6.06 14.79 1.59
CA GLU A 83 -6.56 15.64 0.50
C GLU A 83 -6.90 17.05 0.99
N ARG A 84 -7.62 17.17 2.12
CA ARG A 84 -7.93 18.47 2.73
C ARG A 84 -6.66 19.20 3.19
N TRP A 85 -5.71 18.46 3.74
CA TRP A 85 -4.43 19.03 4.17
C TRP A 85 -3.62 19.54 2.98
N ALA A 86 -3.54 18.78 1.89
CA ALA A 86 -2.88 19.22 0.66
C ALA A 86 -3.54 20.49 0.06
N ALA A 87 -4.88 20.58 0.11
CA ALA A 87 -5.62 21.78 -0.32
C ALA A 87 -5.26 23.00 0.54
N ALA A 88 -5.23 22.87 1.87
CA ALA A 88 -4.86 23.96 2.77
C ALA A 88 -3.42 24.46 2.52
N LEU A 89 -2.47 23.56 2.28
CA LEU A 89 -1.09 23.95 1.96
C LEU A 89 -0.96 24.70 0.62
N ALA A 90 -1.82 24.39 -0.35
CA ALA A 90 -1.84 25.07 -1.64
C ALA A 90 -2.45 26.48 -1.56
N GLU A 91 -3.30 26.74 -0.56
CA GLU A 91 -3.90 28.05 -0.28
C GLU A 91 -2.91 28.97 0.48
N ASP A 92 -2.15 28.43 1.44
CA ASP A 92 -1.14 29.18 2.20
C ASP A 92 0.13 29.52 1.40
N GLY A 93 0.40 28.80 0.30
CA GLY A 93 1.54 29.03 -0.59
C GLY A 93 1.29 30.05 -1.70
N ARG A 94 0.15 30.73 -1.71
CA ARG A 94 -0.26 31.75 -2.69
C ARG A 94 -0.23 33.14 -2.06
#